data_AF-A0A8T7ISN6-F1
#
_entry.id   AF-A0A8T7ISN6-F1
#
_cell.length_a   1.000
_cell.length_b   1.000
_cell.length_c   1.000
_cell.angle_alpha   90.00
_cell.angle_beta   90.00
_cell.angle_gamma   90.00
#
_symmetry.space_group_name_H-M   'P 1'
#
loop_
_entity.id
_entity.type
_entity.pdbx_description
1 polymer ?
#
loop_
_entity_poly.entity_id
_entity_poly.type
_entity_poly.pdbx_seq_one_letter_code
_entity_poly.pdbx_strand_id
1 'polypeptide(L)'
;MSILNTNIEKEIEAQKRVLEKLEAQRQAQQQKLEGVAQFDQMISELCEKYGVSESELLSSRGDRFVSVLRQAGKLDSPPKYYDRIKAMFVDVAKPAQKAKKAKKARKKIVSNEPKLPIGVYVNPNSGEQVEKIKRAPKLLKEWAQEYGDATVLGWKR
;
A
#
# COMPACT_ATOMS: atom_id res chain seq x y z
N MET A 1 -60.98 7.65 -39.16
CA MET A 1 -60.01 7.72 -38.05
C MET A 1 -58.61 7.78 -38.67
N SER A 2 -57.90 8.90 -38.49
CA SER A 2 -56.67 9.22 -39.24
C SER A 2 -55.49 8.34 -38.82
N ILE A 3 -54.69 7.86 -39.78
CA ILE A 3 -53.48 7.05 -39.57
C ILE A 3 -52.49 7.75 -38.62
N LEU A 4 -52.46 9.08 -38.63
CA LEU A 4 -51.65 9.90 -37.73
C LEU A 4 -52.04 9.73 -36.26
N ASN A 5 -53.34 9.56 -35.95
CA ASN A 5 -53.81 9.36 -34.57
C ASN A 5 -53.35 8.00 -34.03
N THR A 6 -53.35 6.97 -34.89
CA THR A 6 -52.92 5.61 -34.50
C THR A 6 -51.42 5.52 -34.21
N ASN A 7 -50.60 6.38 -34.82
CA ASN A 7 -49.16 6.41 -34.57
C ASN A 7 -48.85 7.11 -33.23
N ILE A 8 -49.55 8.22 -32.95
CA ILE A 8 -49.46 8.93 -31.67
C ILE A 8 -49.94 8.05 -30.52
N GLU A 9 -51.02 7.30 -30.70
CA GLU A 9 -51.54 6.36 -29.68
C GLU A 9 -50.53 5.25 -29.35
N LYS A 10 -49.88 4.66 -30.37
CA LYS A 10 -48.81 3.67 -30.15
C LYS A 10 -47.61 4.23 -29.40
N GLU A 11 -47.24 5.48 -29.68
CA GLU A 11 -46.12 6.14 -29.00
C GLU A 11 -46.47 6.49 -27.54
N ILE A 12 -47.71 6.91 -27.27
CA ILE A 12 -48.23 7.10 -25.91
C ILE A 12 -48.20 5.78 -25.13
N GLU A 13 -48.63 4.66 -25.73
CA GLU A 13 -48.58 3.35 -25.08
C GLU A 13 -47.14 2.91 -24.80
N ALA A 14 -46.21 3.13 -25.75
CA ALA A 14 -44.80 2.82 -25.56
C ALA A 14 -44.21 3.63 -24.39
N GLN A 15 -44.50 4.94 -24.32
CA GLN A 15 -44.03 5.80 -23.22
C GLN A 15 -44.64 5.39 -21.87
N LYS A 16 -45.92 5.01 -21.82
CA LYS A 16 -46.56 4.50 -20.60
C LYS A 16 -45.88 3.25 -20.07
N ARG A 17 -45.52 2.30 -20.94
CA ARG A 17 -44.78 1.09 -20.55
C ARG A 17 -43.39 1.42 -20.02
N VAL A 18 -42.71 2.41 -20.61
CA VAL A 18 -41.41 2.88 -20.11
C VAL A 18 -41.55 3.53 -18.73
N LEU A 19 -42.57 4.36 -18.53
CA LEU A 19 -42.86 4.97 -17.22
C LEU A 19 -43.13 3.91 -16.15
N GLU A 20 -43.99 2.93 -16.44
CA GLU A 20 -44.29 1.84 -15.51
C GLU A 20 -43.02 1.05 -15.14
N LYS A 21 -42.16 0.75 -16.13
CA LYS A 21 -40.88 0.08 -15.87
C LYS A 21 -39.95 0.93 -15.01
N LEU A 22 -39.88 2.24 -15.25
CA LEU A 22 -39.05 3.15 -14.45
C LEU A 22 -39.59 3.31 -13.03
N GLU A 23 -40.90 3.37 -12.86
CA GLU A 23 -41.55 3.40 -11.54
C GLU A 23 -41.29 2.12 -10.75
N ALA A 24 -41.40 0.95 -11.39
CA ALA A 24 -41.05 -0.32 -10.78
C ALA A 24 -39.57 -0.39 -10.39
N GLN A 25 -38.66 0.11 -11.25
CA GLN A 25 -37.24 0.21 -10.92
C GLN A 25 -36.99 1.16 -9.74
N ARG A 26 -37.68 2.30 -9.70
CA ARG A 26 -37.59 3.26 -8.60
C ARG A 26 -38.07 2.64 -7.30
N GLN A 27 -39.21 1.94 -7.30
CA GLN A 27 -39.73 1.24 -6.13
C GLN A 27 -38.76 0.14 -5.66
N ALA A 28 -38.20 -0.66 -6.57
CA ALA A 28 -37.22 -1.68 -6.23
C ALA A 28 -35.92 -1.08 -5.65
N GLN A 29 -35.47 0.07 -6.15
CA GLN A 29 -34.34 0.80 -5.58
C GLN A 29 -34.67 1.35 -4.19
N GLN A 30 -35.87 1.90 -4.02
CA GLN A 30 -36.35 2.41 -2.74
C GLN A 30 -36.40 1.30 -1.67
N GLN A 31 -36.95 0.13 -2.00
CA GLN A 31 -36.96 -1.03 -1.10
C GLN A 31 -35.54 -1.48 -0.71
N LYS A 32 -34.59 -1.45 -1.66
CA LYS A 32 -33.18 -1.77 -1.37
C LYS A 32 -32.57 -0.76 -0.40
N LEU A 33 -32.85 0.53 -0.58
CA LEU A 33 -32.37 1.59 0.32
C LEU A 33 -32.98 1.45 1.73
N GLU A 34 -34.27 1.15 1.80
CA GLU A 34 -34.97 0.89 3.07
C GLU A 34 -34.38 -0.33 3.80
N GLY A 35 -34.09 -1.42 3.09
CA GLY A 35 -33.43 -2.58 3.68
C GLY A 35 -32.04 -2.27 4.23
N VAL A 36 -31.27 -1.38 3.58
CA VAL A 36 -29.98 -0.91 4.10
C VAL A 36 -30.17 -0.04 5.34
N ALA A 37 -31.17 0.84 5.36
CA ALA A 37 -31.45 1.68 6.53
C ALA A 37 -31.91 0.86 7.75
N GLN A 38 -32.74 -0.17 7.53
CA GLN A 38 -33.19 -1.08 8.59
C GLN A 38 -32.04 -1.92 9.14
N PHE A 39 -31.03 -2.25 8.32
CA PHE A 39 -29.87 -3.02 8.77
C PHE A 39 -29.11 -2.32 9.90
N ASP A 40 -28.89 -1.01 9.79
CA ASP A 40 -28.19 -0.22 10.81
C ASP A 40 -28.99 -0.14 12.12
N GLN A 41 -30.32 -0.02 12.02
CA GLN A 41 -31.22 -0.05 13.16
C GLN A 41 -31.16 -1.41 13.87
N MET A 42 -31.25 -2.51 13.12
CA MET A 42 -31.16 -3.85 13.70
C MET A 42 -29.80 -4.12 14.34
N ILE A 43 -28.70 -3.63 13.76
CA ILE A 43 -27.37 -3.74 14.40
C ILE A 43 -27.38 -3.06 15.76
N SER A 44 -27.92 -1.84 15.83
CA SER A 44 -28.00 -1.06 17.07
C SER A 44 -28.84 -1.78 18.11
N GLU A 45 -30.03 -2.26 17.74
CA GLU A 45 -30.91 -3.04 18.61
C GLU A 45 -30.26 -4.33 19.13
N LEU A 46 -29.52 -5.04 18.26
CA LEU A 46 -28.77 -6.25 18.66
C LEU A 46 -27.64 -5.91 19.65
N CYS A 47 -26.94 -4.80 19.43
CA CYS A 47 -25.89 -4.34 20.35
C CYS A 47 -26.49 -4.02 21.73
N GLU A 48 -27.62 -3.31 21.79
CA GLU A 48 -28.33 -3.00 23.03
C GLU A 48 -28.84 -4.26 23.74
N LYS A 49 -29.49 -5.17 22.99
CA LYS A 49 -30.11 -6.38 23.54
C LYS A 49 -29.10 -7.35 24.15
N TYR A 50 -27.94 -7.50 23.52
CA TYR A 50 -26.92 -8.46 23.95
C TYR A 50 -25.76 -7.80 24.70
N GLY A 51 -25.78 -6.47 24.87
CA GLY A 51 -24.70 -5.73 25.53
C GLY A 51 -23.36 -5.85 24.82
N VAL A 52 -23.38 -6.02 23.50
CA VAL A 52 -22.19 -6.18 22.65
C VAL A 52 -21.93 -4.86 21.96
N SER A 53 -20.67 -4.45 21.85
CA SER A 53 -20.32 -3.26 21.08
C SER A 53 -20.39 -3.55 19.58
N GLU A 54 -20.70 -2.53 18.77
CA GLU A 54 -20.69 -2.65 17.31
C GLU A 54 -19.33 -3.15 16.80
N SER A 55 -18.23 -2.69 17.42
CA SER A 55 -16.87 -3.12 17.08
C SER A 55 -16.64 -4.62 17.25
N GLU A 56 -17.19 -5.24 18.30
CA GLU A 56 -17.08 -6.68 18.55
C GLU A 56 -17.94 -7.47 17.56
N LEU A 57 -19.16 -6.98 17.29
CA LEU A 57 -20.05 -7.58 16.30
C LEU A 57 -19.41 -7.58 14.91
N LEU A 58 -18.88 -6.44 14.48
CA LEU A 58 -18.18 -6.31 13.19
C LEU A 58 -16.88 -7.14 13.16
N SER A 59 -16.15 -7.21 14.26
CA SER A 59 -14.94 -8.05 14.37
C SER A 59 -15.26 -9.53 14.20
N SER A 60 -16.37 -10.02 14.76
CA SER A 60 -16.83 -11.41 14.57
C SER A 60 -17.10 -11.75 13.11
N ARG A 61 -17.42 -10.74 12.30
CA ARG A 61 -17.71 -10.85 10.86
C ARG A 61 -16.50 -10.49 9.99
N GLY A 62 -15.36 -10.17 10.60
CA GLY A 62 -14.18 -9.67 9.92
C GLY A 62 -13.70 -10.58 8.78
N ASP A 63 -13.69 -11.89 8.99
CA ASP A 63 -13.28 -12.86 7.96
C ASP A 63 -14.16 -12.81 6.71
N ARG A 64 -15.47 -12.62 6.91
CA ARG A 64 -16.41 -12.45 5.80
C ARG A 64 -16.14 -11.16 5.04
N PHE A 65 -15.85 -10.07 5.74
CA PHE A 65 -15.47 -8.80 5.13
C PHE A 65 -14.19 -8.91 4.31
N VAL A 66 -13.17 -9.61 4.83
CA VAL A 66 -11.92 -9.88 4.10
C VAL A 66 -12.20 -10.70 2.84
N SER A 67 -13.07 -11.71 2.89
CA SER A 67 -13.47 -12.48 1.72
C SER A 67 -14.15 -11.61 0.65
N VAL A 68 -15.09 -10.74 1.06
CA VAL A 68 -15.77 -9.81 0.16
C VAL A 68 -14.77 -8.85 -0.50
N LEU A 69 -13.81 -8.31 0.26
CA LEU A 69 -12.77 -7.46 -0.29
C LEU A 69 -11.86 -8.19 -1.30
N ARG A 70 -11.49 -9.44 -1.02
CA ARG A 70 -10.70 -10.25 -1.95
C ARG A 70 -11.44 -10.52 -3.25
N GLN A 71 -12.74 -10.79 -3.18
CA GLN A 71 -13.56 -10.98 -4.37
C GLN A 71 -13.71 -9.67 -5.16
N ALA A 72 -13.95 -8.56 -4.46
CA ALA A 72 -14.03 -7.24 -5.07
C ALA A 72 -12.76 -6.89 -5.88
N GLY A 73 -11.58 -7.23 -5.36
CA GLY A 73 -10.31 -7.00 -6.06
C GLY A 73 -10.07 -7.87 -7.31
N LYS A 74 -10.91 -8.90 -7.55
CA LYS A 74 -10.85 -9.75 -8.76
C LYS A 74 -11.81 -9.30 -9.86
N LEU A 75 -12.68 -8.34 -9.59
CA LEU A 75 -13.62 -7.81 -10.57
C LEU A 75 -12.89 -6.83 -11.50
N ASP A 76 -13.25 -6.84 -12.79
CA ASP A 76 -12.74 -5.86 -13.77
C ASP A 76 -13.16 -4.43 -13.42
N SER A 77 -14.34 -4.26 -12.81
CA SER A 77 -14.84 -3.00 -12.27
C SER A 77 -15.13 -3.16 -10.78
N PRO A 78 -14.12 -2.93 -9.90
CA PRO A 78 -14.31 -3.07 -8.47
C PRO A 78 -15.26 -1.99 -7.92
N PRO A 79 -16.01 -2.29 -6.84
CA PRO A 79 -16.84 -1.29 -6.17
C PRO A 79 -16.03 -0.09 -5.67
N LYS A 80 -16.64 1.10 -5.67
CA LYS A 80 -15.98 2.37 -5.27
C LYS A 80 -15.34 2.35 -3.87
N TYR A 81 -15.84 1.52 -2.95
CA TYR A 81 -15.25 1.40 -1.60
C TYR A 81 -13.88 0.73 -1.62
N TYR A 82 -13.59 -0.12 -2.61
CA TYR A 82 -12.35 -0.87 -2.71
C TYR A 82 -11.13 0.05 -2.85
N ASP A 83 -11.21 1.04 -3.74
CA ASP A 83 -10.12 2.00 -3.95
C ASP A 83 -9.87 2.87 -2.72
N ARG A 84 -10.94 3.28 -2.02
CA ARG A 84 -10.84 4.03 -0.76
C ARG A 84 -10.11 3.23 0.31
N ILE A 85 -10.47 1.95 0.47
CA ILE A 85 -9.83 1.06 1.45
C ILE A 85 -8.36 0.81 1.07
N LYS A 86 -8.07 0.59 -0.21
CA LYS A 86 -6.71 0.42 -0.71
C LYS A 86 -5.85 1.66 -0.43
N ALA A 87 -6.37 2.86 -0.68
CA ALA A 87 -5.68 4.11 -0.38
C ALA A 87 -5.38 4.26 1.12
N MET A 88 -6.36 3.95 1.98
CA MET A 88 -6.19 3.99 3.43
C MET A 88 -5.04 3.08 3.91
N PHE A 89 -4.97 1.85 3.40
CA PHE A 89 -3.88 0.93 3.77
C PHE A 89 -2.51 1.38 3.23
N VAL A 90 -2.46 2.03 2.07
CA VAL A 90 -1.22 2.64 1.56
C VAL A 90 -0.75 3.75 2.49
N ASP A 91 -1.65 4.61 2.98
CA ASP A 91 -1.30 5.69 3.91
C ASP A 91 -0.80 5.18 5.25
N VAL A 92 -1.45 4.15 5.81
CA VAL A 92 -1.02 3.48 7.05
C VAL A 92 0.34 2.79 6.87
N ALA A 93 0.65 2.29 5.67
CA ALA A 93 1.93 1.63 5.39
C ALA A 93 3.10 2.61 5.16
N LYS A 94 2.86 3.86 4.76
CA LYS A 94 3.90 4.86 4.45
C LYS A 94 4.90 5.09 5.61
N PRO A 95 4.49 5.25 6.88
CA PRO A 95 5.41 5.43 8.01
C PRO A 95 6.33 4.22 8.22
N ALA A 96 5.78 3.00 8.14
CA ALA A 96 6.54 1.76 8.28
C ALA A 96 7.56 1.57 7.14
N GLN A 97 7.21 1.97 5.91
CA GLN A 97 8.12 1.91 4.77
C GLN A 97 9.24 2.96 4.87
N LYS A 98 8.95 4.17 5.34
CA LYS A 98 9.97 5.21 5.61
C LYS A 98 10.95 4.75 6.69
N ALA A 99 10.47 4.13 7.77
CA ALA A 99 11.32 3.56 8.82
C ALA A 99 12.23 2.42 8.30
N LYS A 100 11.72 1.54 7.43
CA LYS A 100 12.53 0.49 6.78
C LYS A 100 13.58 1.06 5.83
N LYS A 101 13.26 2.09 5.04
CA LYS A 101 14.22 2.78 4.17
C LYS A 101 15.30 3.51 4.97
N ALA A 102 14.94 4.16 6.08
CA ALA A 102 15.90 4.79 6.99
C ALA A 102 16.85 3.77 7.65
N LYS A 103 16.34 2.61 8.08
CA LYS A 103 17.19 1.51 8.58
C LYS A 103 18.12 0.94 7.51
N LYS A 104 17.67 0.84 6.25
CA LYS A 104 18.51 0.38 5.12
C LYS A 104 19.57 1.43 4.72
N ALA A 105 19.24 2.72 4.83
CA ALA A 105 20.18 3.82 4.63
C ALA A 105 21.23 3.90 5.76
N ARG A 106 20.85 3.69 7.02
CA ARG A 106 21.80 3.58 8.15
C ARG A 106 22.75 2.37 8.05
N LYS A 107 22.37 1.31 7.34
CA LYS A 107 23.28 0.18 7.03
C LYS A 107 24.24 0.47 5.86
N LYS A 108 24.05 1.57 5.13
CA LYS A 108 25.01 2.12 4.15
C LYS A 108 25.81 3.29 4.75
N ILE A 109 26.13 3.24 6.04
CA ILE A 109 27.26 4.02 6.54
C ILE A 109 28.48 3.44 5.84
N VAL A 110 28.99 4.23 4.90
CA VAL A 110 30.23 4.02 4.15
C VAL A 110 31.26 3.48 5.13
N SER A 111 31.74 2.26 4.87
CA SER A 111 32.91 1.72 5.54
C SER A 111 34.00 2.80 5.49
N ASN A 112 34.50 3.27 6.65
CA ASN A 112 35.70 4.12 6.75
C ASN A 112 36.94 3.32 6.32
N GLU A 113 36.85 2.68 5.16
CA GLU A 113 37.92 1.91 4.57
C GLU A 113 38.72 2.87 3.69
N PRO A 114 40.03 2.99 3.92
CA PRO A 114 40.91 3.80 3.09
C PRO A 114 40.72 3.42 1.64
N LYS A 115 40.57 4.43 0.76
CA LYS A 115 40.41 4.22 -0.69
C LYS A 115 41.74 3.85 -1.36
N LEU A 116 42.50 2.96 -0.73
CA LEU A 116 43.79 2.47 -1.20
C LEU A 116 43.60 1.34 -2.23
N PRO A 117 44.33 1.31 -3.35
CA PRO A 117 44.26 0.20 -4.30
C PRO A 117 44.78 -1.12 -3.71
N ILE A 118 44.45 -2.24 -4.35
CA ILE A 118 45.01 -3.56 -4.02
C ILE A 118 46.52 -3.54 -4.29
N GLY A 119 47.30 -4.12 -3.39
CA GLY A 119 48.76 -4.21 -3.50
C GLY A 119 49.48 -4.22 -2.16
N VAL A 120 50.81 -4.22 -2.22
CA VAL A 120 51.70 -4.26 -1.07
C VAL A 120 52.11 -2.83 -0.71
N TYR A 121 52.02 -2.49 0.57
CA TYR A 121 52.41 -1.20 1.12
C TYR A 121 53.56 -1.40 2.10
N VAL A 122 54.58 -0.55 2.02
CA VAL A 122 55.72 -0.58 2.94
C VAL A 122 55.84 0.77 3.62
N ASN A 123 55.68 0.81 4.94
CA ASN A 123 55.79 2.06 5.68
C ASN A 123 57.28 2.48 5.78
N PRO A 124 57.68 3.66 5.26
CA PRO A 124 59.05 4.13 5.33
C PRO A 124 59.56 4.39 6.76
N ASN A 125 58.65 4.66 7.70
CA ASN A 125 58.99 5.03 9.07
C ASN A 125 59.20 3.81 9.97
N SER A 126 58.45 2.71 9.75
CA SER A 126 58.55 1.48 10.56
C SER A 126 59.21 0.30 9.84
N GLY A 127 59.33 0.35 8.50
CA GLY A 127 59.83 -0.75 7.67
C GLY A 127 58.86 -1.93 7.54
N GLU A 128 57.67 -1.83 8.12
CA GLU A 128 56.65 -2.88 8.08
C GLU A 128 55.99 -2.97 6.69
N GLN A 129 55.67 -4.19 6.26
CA GLN A 129 55.06 -4.48 4.97
C GLN A 129 53.67 -5.12 5.14
N VAL A 130 52.68 -4.61 4.40
CA VAL A 130 51.29 -5.06 4.49
C VAL A 130 50.65 -5.18 3.11
N GLU A 131 49.95 -6.28 2.88
CA GLU A 131 49.25 -6.55 1.62
C GLU A 131 47.74 -6.31 1.74
N LYS A 132 47.19 -5.49 0.83
CA LYS A 132 45.75 -5.31 0.66
C LYS A 132 45.26 -6.16 -0.51
N ILE A 133 44.58 -7.28 -0.22
CA ILE A 133 44.04 -8.19 -1.24
C ILE A 133 42.58 -7.84 -1.61
N LYS A 134 41.70 -7.68 -0.62
CA LYS A 134 40.27 -7.34 -0.85
C LYS A 134 39.71 -6.34 0.17
N ARG A 135 40.10 -6.49 1.44
CA ARG A 135 39.83 -5.52 2.51
C ARG A 135 41.15 -4.96 3.01
N ALA A 136 41.14 -3.72 3.47
CA ALA A 136 42.31 -3.13 4.11
C ALA A 136 42.54 -3.81 5.48
N PRO A 137 43.70 -4.44 5.71
CA PRO A 137 44.08 -4.94 7.03
C PRO A 137 44.20 -3.78 8.04
N LYS A 138 44.11 -4.10 9.34
CA LYS A 138 44.04 -3.09 10.43
C LYS A 138 45.21 -2.11 10.38
N LEU A 139 46.43 -2.63 10.22
CA LEU A 139 47.66 -1.82 10.15
C LEU A 139 47.61 -0.78 9.02
N LEU A 140 47.10 -1.15 7.84
CA LEU A 140 46.97 -0.24 6.71
C LEU A 140 45.88 0.84 6.95
N LYS A 141 44.88 0.53 7.78
CA LYS A 141 43.88 1.51 8.22
C LYS A 141 44.46 2.48 9.24
N GLU A 142 45.31 2.00 10.14
CA GLU A 142 46.03 2.83 11.11
C GLU A 142 46.96 3.80 10.38
N TRP A 143 47.75 3.33 9.41
CA TRP A 143 48.58 4.22 8.59
C TRP A 143 47.78 5.26 7.80
N ALA A 144 46.66 4.85 7.22
CA ALA A 144 45.76 5.75 6.50
C ALA A 144 45.11 6.81 7.43
N GLN A 145 44.88 6.47 8.70
CA GLN A 145 44.38 7.41 9.71
C GLN A 145 45.47 8.36 10.21
N GLU A 146 46.68 7.88 10.39
CA GLU A 146 47.80 8.65 10.93
C GLU A 146 48.46 9.57 9.89
N TYR A 147 48.72 9.05 8.69
CA TYR A 147 49.47 9.75 7.63
C TYR A 147 48.60 10.23 6.47
N GLY A 148 47.33 9.81 6.44
CA GLY A 148 46.39 10.11 5.37
C GLY A 148 46.48 9.16 4.17
N ASP A 149 45.33 8.87 3.55
CA ASP A 149 45.21 8.00 2.38
C ASP A 149 46.17 8.36 1.23
N ALA A 150 46.37 9.66 0.97
CA ALA A 150 47.21 10.12 -0.14
C ALA A 150 48.70 9.77 0.05
N THR A 151 49.18 9.86 1.29
CA THR A 151 50.58 9.56 1.65
C THR A 151 50.84 8.06 1.56
N VAL A 152 49.93 7.26 2.13
CA VAL A 152 50.03 5.79 2.12
C VAL A 152 49.92 5.24 0.70
N LEU A 153 49.20 5.91 -0.20
CA LEU A 153 49.12 5.51 -1.60
C LEU A 153 50.48 5.56 -2.32
N GLY A 154 51.37 6.48 -1.91
CA GLY A 154 52.74 6.59 -2.40
C GLY A 154 53.70 5.55 -1.84
N TRP A 155 53.28 4.81 -0.81
CA TRP A 155 54.06 3.71 -0.20
C TRP A 155 53.77 2.35 -0.82
N LYS A 156 52.93 2.35 -1.85
CA LYS A 156 52.63 1.16 -2.62
C LYS A 156 53.88 0.73 -3.39
N ARG A 157 54.28 -0.52 -3.19
CA ARG A 157 55.35 -1.18 -3.93
C ARG A 157 54.80 -1.90 -5.17
#